data_AF-A0A7X7AKV1-F1
#
_entry.id   AF-A0A7X7AKV1-F1
#
_cell.length_a   1.000
_cell.length_b   1.000
_cell.length_c   1.000
_cell.angle_alpha   90.00
_cell.angle_beta   90.00
_cell.angle_gamma   90.00
#
_symmetry.space_group_name_H-M   'P 1'
#
loop_
_entity.id
_entity.type
_entity.pdbx_description
1 polymer ?
#
loop_
_entity_poly.entity_id
_entity_poly.type
_entity_poly.pdbx_seq_one_letter_code
_entity_poly.pdbx_strand_id
1 'polypeptide(L)'
;RRGQPHVYQALVANSRKGYWPAGALVEGDASTGKWQPLAPVASNQCTVFPHGGALPQAQQGDYAWALWRPYSCCQQRGQTFLGSTEF
;
A
#
# COMPACT_ATOMS: atom_id res chain seq x y z
N ARG A 1 11.58 12.82 23.15
CA ARG A 1 12.91 12.16 23.08
C ARG A 1 13.40 12.30 21.64
N ARG A 2 14.52 13.02 21.39
CA ARG A 2 15.12 13.13 20.04
C ARG A 2 16.04 11.92 19.82
N GLY A 3 16.09 11.39 18.59
CA GLY A 3 17.07 10.38 18.19
C GLY A 3 16.67 8.92 18.41
N GLN A 4 15.37 8.59 18.45
CA GLN A 4 14.96 7.19 18.32
C GLN A 4 15.07 6.79 16.83
N PRO A 5 15.91 5.78 16.49
CA PRO A 5 15.96 5.28 15.13
C PRO A 5 14.61 4.63 14.79
N HIS A 6 13.94 5.17 13.77
CA HIS A 6 12.77 4.54 13.18
C HIS A 6 13.27 3.52 12.16
N VAL A 7 13.07 2.23 12.44
CA VAL A 7 13.40 1.15 11.51
C VAL A 7 12.16 0.88 10.64
N TYR A 8 12.30 1.05 9.34
CA TYR A 8 11.25 0.75 8.38
C TYR A 8 11.54 -0.57 7.67
N GLN A 9 10.56 -1.48 7.66
CA GLN A 9 10.61 -2.68 6.83
C GLN A 9 9.72 -2.48 5.61
N ALA A 10 10.29 -2.66 4.42
CA ALA A 10 9.54 -2.53 3.18
C ALA A 10 8.52 -3.68 3.03
N LEU A 11 7.25 -3.32 2.78
CA LEU A 11 6.18 -4.28 2.50
C LEU A 11 6.10 -4.60 1.01
N VAL A 12 7.03 -5.43 0.53
CA VAL A 12 7.11 -5.84 -0.89
C VAL A 12 6.68 -7.29 -1.02
N ALA A 13 5.73 -7.56 -1.91
CA ALA A 13 5.35 -8.92 -2.27
C ALA A 13 6.18 -9.40 -3.48
N ASN A 14 6.31 -10.71 -3.64
CA ASN A 14 7.01 -11.29 -4.78
C ASN A 14 6.14 -11.23 -6.04
N SER A 15 6.70 -10.75 -7.15
CA SER A 15 6.03 -10.78 -8.46
C SER A 15 5.96 -12.20 -9.01
N ARG A 16 4.90 -12.49 -9.76
CA ARG A 16 4.77 -13.73 -10.55
C ARG A 16 4.14 -13.40 -11.90
N LYS A 17 4.21 -14.31 -12.87
CA LYS A 17 3.55 -14.10 -14.18
C LYS A 17 2.07 -13.79 -13.96
N GLY A 18 1.60 -12.65 -14.47
CA GLY A 18 0.22 -12.20 -14.29
C GLY A 18 -0.04 -11.39 -13.01
N TYR A 19 0.95 -11.20 -12.14
CA TYR A 19 0.81 -10.43 -10.90
C TYR A 19 2.05 -9.57 -10.64
N TRP A 20 1.84 -8.26 -10.68
CA TRP A 20 2.84 -7.24 -10.38
C TRP A 20 2.40 -6.51 -9.12
N PRO A 21 2.98 -6.86 -7.96
CA PRO A 21 2.64 -6.19 -6.71
C PRO A 21 3.08 -4.73 -6.73
N ALA A 22 2.44 -3.92 -5.90
CA ALA A 22 2.90 -2.58 -5.62
C ALA A 22 4.37 -2.60 -5.14
N GLY A 23 5.18 -1.68 -5.65
CA GLY A 23 6.57 -1.47 -5.22
C GLY A 23 6.67 -0.95 -3.78
N ALA A 24 7.89 -0.83 -3.24
CA ALA A 24 8.09 -0.39 -1.86
C ALA A 24 7.34 0.92 -1.53
N LEU A 25 6.80 0.99 -0.32
CA LEU A 25 6.21 2.23 0.20
C LEU A 25 7.36 3.19 0.57
N VAL A 26 7.31 4.40 0.04
CA VAL A 26 8.34 5.43 0.27
C VAL A 26 7.73 6.57 1.08
N GLU A 27 8.43 6.93 2.16
CA GLU A 27 8.07 8.04 3.04
C GLU A 27 8.06 9.37 2.25
N GLY A 28 6.99 10.16 2.41
CA GLY A 28 6.79 11.42 1.70
C GLY A 28 6.29 11.29 0.26
N ASP A 29 6.20 10.07 -0.30
CA ASP A 29 5.79 9.86 -1.69
C ASP A 29 4.37 9.29 -1.81
N ALA A 30 3.43 10.19 -2.10
CA ALA A 30 2.02 9.90 -2.33
C ALA A 30 1.73 8.94 -3.49
N SER A 31 2.68 8.81 -4.43
CA SER A 31 2.54 7.92 -5.58
C SER A 31 2.79 6.46 -5.22
N THR A 32 3.45 6.17 -4.09
CA THR A 32 3.73 4.79 -3.65
C THR A 32 2.66 4.24 -2.71
N GLY A 33 1.93 5.12 -2.02
CA GLY A 33 0.77 4.76 -1.20
C GLY A 33 0.32 5.88 -0.28
N LYS A 34 -0.86 5.70 0.32
CA LYS A 34 -1.44 6.61 1.30
C LYS A 34 -2.09 5.83 2.43
N TRP A 35 -2.16 6.46 3.60
CA TRP A 35 -2.73 5.90 4.81
C TRP A 35 -4.05 6.58 5.15
N GLN A 36 -5.05 5.80 5.52
CA GLN A 36 -6.33 6.28 6.01
C GLN A 36 -6.51 5.86 7.48
N PRO A 37 -6.72 6.80 8.42
CA PRO A 37 -7.01 6.47 9.80
C PRO A 37 -8.37 5.79 9.93
N LEU A 38 -8.43 4.68 10.67
CA LEU A 38 -9.66 3.94 10.96
C LEU A 38 -10.02 3.96 12.45
N ALA A 39 -9.01 3.98 13.34
CA ALA A 39 -9.21 4.07 14.78
C ALA A 39 -8.12 4.97 15.42
N PRO A 40 -8.44 5.69 16.52
CA PRO A 40 -9.71 5.68 17.26
C PRO A 40 -10.85 6.47 16.59
N VAL A 41 -10.52 7.36 15.66
CA VAL A 41 -11.49 8.14 14.89
C VAL A 41 -11.26 7.86 13.41
N ALA A 42 -12.27 7.30 12.74
CA ALA A 42 -12.22 7.05 11.31
C ALA A 42 -12.23 8.38 10.54
N SER A 43 -11.36 8.49 9.54
CA SER A 43 -11.32 9.64 8.64
C SER A 43 -11.67 9.21 7.22
N ASN A 44 -12.39 10.06 6.49
CA ASN A 44 -12.66 9.86 5.07
C ASN A 44 -11.54 10.42 4.17
N GLN A 45 -10.44 10.88 4.76
CA GLN A 45 -9.30 11.43 4.04
C GLN A 45 -8.06 10.52 4.20
N CYS A 46 -7.22 10.52 3.18
CA CYS A 46 -5.95 9.81 3.18
C CYS A 46 -4.78 10.80 3.35
N THR A 47 -3.74 10.40 4.06
CA THR A 47 -2.50 11.15 4.24
C THR A 47 -1.30 10.34 3.76
N VAL A 48 -0.25 11.04 3.35
CA VAL A 48 1.07 10.43 3.14
C VAL A 48 1.76 10.34 4.49
N PHE A 49 2.55 9.29 4.68
CA PHE A 49 3.40 9.13 5.86
C PHE A 49 4.75 9.86 5.62
N PRO A 50 5.31 10.59 6.60
CA PRO A 50 4.84 10.73 7.96
C PRO A 50 3.77 11.81 8.07
N HIS A 51 2.78 11.60 8.92
CA HIS A 51 1.80 12.63 9.22
C HIS A 51 2.33 13.53 10.34
N GLY A 52 2.59 14.80 10.03
CA GLY A 52 3.17 15.77 10.97
C GLY A 52 2.20 16.39 11.98
N GLY A 53 0.92 15.99 11.97
CA GLY A 53 -0.12 16.50 12.86
C GLY A 53 -0.28 15.67 14.14
N ALA A 54 -0.98 16.26 15.13
CA ALA A 54 -1.40 15.52 16.31
C ALA A 54 -2.42 14.44 15.92
N LEU A 55 -2.08 13.17 16.15
CA LEU A 55 -2.99 12.06 15.93
C LEU A 55 -3.86 11.84 17.18
N PRO A 56 -5.19 11.68 17.02
CA PRO A 56 -6.07 11.30 18.12
C PRO A 56 -5.53 10.06 18.82
N GLN A 57 -5.43 10.08 20.15
CA GLN A 57 -4.89 8.95 20.91
C GLN A 57 -6.01 8.03 21.39
N ALA A 58 -5.86 6.72 21.18
CA ALA A 58 -6.78 5.75 21.76
C ALA A 58 -6.51 5.58 23.25
N GLN A 59 -7.54 5.42 24.06
CA GLN A 59 -7.41 5.28 25.52
C GLN A 59 -6.54 4.08 25.92
N GLN A 60 -6.58 3.00 25.13
CA GLN A 60 -5.80 1.78 25.35
C GLN A 60 -4.51 1.73 24.51
N GLY A 61 -4.26 2.75 23.68
CA GLY A 61 -3.09 2.82 22.80
C GLY A 61 -3.23 2.06 21.47
N ASP A 62 -4.40 1.50 21.18
CA ASP A 62 -4.65 0.77 19.94
C ASP A 62 -4.92 1.69 18.75
N TYR A 63 -4.36 1.38 17.58
CA TYR A 63 -4.55 2.14 16.35
C TYR A 63 -4.81 1.21 15.17
N ALA A 64 -5.67 1.67 14.26
CA ALA A 64 -5.94 0.96 13.01
C ALA A 64 -5.88 1.93 11.84
N TRP A 65 -5.25 1.47 10.76
CA TRP A 65 -5.05 2.24 9.53
C TRP A 65 -5.25 1.33 8.31
N ALA A 66 -5.85 1.87 7.26
CA ALA A 66 -5.83 1.25 5.94
C ALA A 66 -4.68 1.80 5.10
N LEU A 67 -3.96 0.92 4.42
CA LEU A 67 -2.90 1.26 3.46
C LEU A 67 -3.40 1.09 2.02
N TRP A 68 -3.52 2.20 1.31
CA TRP A 68 -3.91 2.25 -0.10
C TRP A 68 -2.65 2.30 -0.98
N ARG A 69 -2.53 1.39 -1.95
CA ARG A 69 -1.36 1.28 -2.83
C ARG A 69 -1.78 1.13 -4.30
N PRO A 70 -1.05 1.69 -5.26
CA PRO A 70 -1.33 1.51 -6.66
C PRO A 70 -0.87 0.15 -7.14
N TYR A 71 -1.73 -0.54 -7.89
CA TYR A 71 -1.39 -1.74 -8.63
C TYR A 71 -1.52 -1.44 -10.12
N SER A 72 -0.51 -1.82 -10.89
CA SER A 72 -0.55 -1.74 -12.34
C SER A 72 -1.00 -3.08 -12.92
N CYS A 73 -2.06 -3.06 -13.72
CA CYS A 73 -2.38 -4.17 -14.61
C CYS A 73 -1.59 -4.00 -15.91
N CYS A 74 -1.05 -5.08 -16.47
CA CYS A 74 -0.59 -5.09 -17.85
C CYS A 74 -1.65 -5.75 -18.75
N GLN A 75 -1.67 -5.38 -20.04
CA GLN A 75 -2.39 -6.17 -21.03
C GLN A 75 -1.88 -7.61 -20.99
N GLN A 76 -2.81 -8.57 -21.07
CA GLN A 76 -2.45 -9.96 -21.30
C GLN A 76 -1.70 -10.03 -22.64
N ARG A 77 -0.39 -10.27 -22.59
CA ARG A 77 0.44 -10.52 -23.77
C ARG A 77 1.08 -11.89 -23.62
N GLY A 78 1.13 -12.65 -24.72
CA GLY A 78 1.74 -13.99 -24.74
C GLY A 78 0.80 -15.15 -24.39
N GLN A 79 -0.49 -15.05 -24.72
CA GLN A 79 -1.33 -16.26 -24.73
C GLN A 79 -0.76 -17.22 -25.80
N THR A 80 -0.35 -18.42 -25.40
CA THR A 80 0.01 -19.48 -26.35
C THR A 80 -1.26 -20.00 -26.98
N PHE A 81 -1.39 -19.89 -28.30
CA PHE A 81 -2.48 -20.52 -29.03
C PHE A 81 -2.37 -22.04 -28.88
N LEU A 82 -3.36 -22.66 -28.23
CA LEU A 82 -3.38 -24.10 -27.97
C LEU A 82 -4.08 -24.89 -29.11
N GLY A 83 -4.79 -24.20 -30.00
CA GLY A 83 -5.49 -24.79 -31.16
C GLY A 83 -6.89 -24.22 -31.37
N SER A 84 -7.42 -24.39 -32.58
CA SER A 84 -8.82 -24.14 -32.95
C SER A 84 -9.34 -25.30 -33.80
N THR A 85 -10.63 -25.61 -33.69
CA THR A 85 -11.30 -26.62 -34.51
C THR A 85 -12.38 -25.92 -35.32
N GLU A 86 -12.37 -26.11 -36.64
CA GLU A 86 -13.47 -25.70 -37.51
C GLU A 86 -14.39 -26.90 -37.76
N PHE A 87 -15.70 -26.65 -37.82
CA PHE A 87 -16.73 -27.65 -38.11
C PHE A 87 -17.07 -27.65 -39.60
#